data_AF-J3C576-F1
#
_entry.id   AF-J3C576-F1
#
_cell.length_a   1.000
_cell.length_b   1.000
_cell.length_c   1.000
_cell.angle_alpha   90.00
_cell.angle_beta   90.00
_cell.angle_gamma   90.00
#
_symmetry.space_group_name_H-M   'P 1'
#
loop_
_entity.id
_entity.type
_entity.pdbx_description
1 polymer ?
#
loop_
_entity_poly.entity_id
_entity_poly.type
_entity_poly.pdbx_seq_one_letter_code
_entity_poly.pdbx_strand_id
1 'polypeptide(L)'
;MGVMHSEFVERLRQAVQEHEERIVRLENGDEKVFRSDRDGQKEDISLQTADHYRRLSHHLREVISRHDLKTGHDAETKKQEHL
;
A
#
# COMPACT_ATOMS: atom_id res chain seq x y z
N MET A 1 20.90 -12.15 6.98
CA MET A 1 20.15 -11.33 6.02
C MET A 1 18.80 -10.87 6.61
N GLY A 2 18.79 -10.15 7.74
CA GLY A 2 17.54 -9.81 8.45
C GLY A 2 17.11 -8.34 8.38
N VAL A 3 18.01 -7.43 7.99
CA VAL A 3 17.80 -5.97 8.16
C VAL A 3 17.11 -5.34 6.95
N MET A 4 17.51 -5.72 5.73
CA MET A 4 16.92 -5.18 4.49
C MET A 4 15.43 -5.54 4.29
N HIS A 5 14.94 -6.61 4.90
CA HIS A 5 13.53 -7.03 4.78
C HIS A 5 12.60 -6.23 5.69
N SER A 6 13.10 -5.70 6.82
CA SER A 6 12.30 -4.82 7.70
C SER A 6 12.09 -3.45 7.07
N GLU A 7 13.14 -2.87 6.47
CA GLU A 7 13.05 -1.58 5.78
C GLU A 7 12.05 -1.60 4.61
N PHE A 8 11.95 -2.74 3.91
CA PHE A 8 10.97 -2.92 2.85
C PHE A 8 9.53 -2.85 3.37
N VAL A 9 9.22 -3.55 4.46
CA VAL A 9 7.89 -3.55 5.08
C VAL A 9 7.53 -2.17 5.66
N GLU A 10 8.50 -1.48 6.26
CA GLU A 10 8.29 -0.12 6.76
C GLU A 10 7.98 0.86 5.63
N ARG A 11 8.68 0.77 4.50
CA ARG A 11 8.35 1.56 3.29
C ARG A 11 6.97 1.24 2.74
N LEU A 12 6.56 -0.02 2.76
CA LEU A 12 5.19 -0.39 2.36
C LEU A 12 4.14 0.19 3.30
N ARG A 13 4.40 0.21 4.62
CA ARG A 13 3.49 0.82 5.60
C ARG A 13 3.37 2.32 5.39
N GLN A 14 4.48 3.01 5.12
CA GLN A 14 4.47 4.44 4.77
C GLN A 14 3.67 4.68 3.49
N ALA A 15 3.91 3.90 2.43
CA ALA A 15 3.18 4.03 1.17
C ALA A 15 1.67 3.82 1.35
N VAL A 16 1.25 2.85 2.17
CA VAL A 16 -0.17 2.63 2.51
C VAL A 16 -0.78 3.86 3.17
N GLN A 17 -0.08 4.45 4.14
CA GLN A 17 -0.54 5.64 4.85
C GLN A 17 -0.67 6.84 3.89
N GLU A 18 0.33 7.08 3.05
CA GLU A 18 0.30 8.15 2.06
C GLU A 18 -0.85 7.96 1.05
N HIS A 19 -1.10 6.71 0.62
CA HIS A 19 -2.22 6.39 -0.25
C HIS A 19 -3.57 6.62 0.44
N GLU A 20 -3.72 6.26 1.71
CA GLU A 20 -4.95 6.52 2.47
C GLU A 20 -5.22 8.01 2.65
N GLU A 21 -4.21 8.81 2.99
CA GLU A 21 -4.36 10.27 3.05
C GLU A 21 -4.76 10.85 1.69
N ARG A 22 -4.17 10.32 0.61
CA ARG A 22 -4.47 10.77 -0.75
C ARG A 22 -5.89 10.39 -1.18
N ILE A 23 -6.37 9.21 -0.82
CA ILE A 23 -7.77 8.78 -1.02
C ILE A 23 -8.71 9.79 -0.35
N VAL A 24 -8.47 10.11 0.92
CA VAL A 24 -9.32 11.06 1.66
C VAL A 24 -9.32 12.43 0.99
N ARG A 25 -8.17 12.93 0.54
CA ARG A 25 -8.09 14.21 -0.19
C ARG A 25 -8.82 14.18 -1.53
N LEU A 26 -8.74 13.07 -2.27
CA LEU A 26 -9.46 12.88 -3.54
C LEU A 26 -10.98 12.76 -3.33
N GLU A 27 -11.41 12.08 -2.27
CA GLU A 27 -12.84 11.91 -1.92
C GLU A 27 -13.46 13.21 -1.37
N ASN A 28 -12.71 13.98 -0.58
CA ASN A 28 -13.15 15.29 -0.08
C ASN A 28 -13.09 16.40 -1.15
N GLY A 29 -12.41 16.14 -2.28
CA GLY A 29 -12.24 17.10 -3.36
C GLY A 29 -11.15 18.16 -3.10
N ASP A 30 -10.33 17.98 -2.06
CA ASP A 30 -9.10 18.74 -1.80
C ASP A 30 -8.04 18.50 -2.88
N GLU A 31 -8.01 17.29 -3.44
CA GLU A 31 -7.19 16.92 -4.59
C GLU A 31 -8.09 16.53 -5.77
N LYS A 32 -7.76 17.00 -6.98
CA LYS A 32 -8.46 16.62 -8.21
C LYS A 32 -7.49 16.11 -9.26
N VAL A 33 -7.82 14.95 -9.83
CA VAL A 33 -7.02 14.30 -10.87
C VAL A 33 -7.84 14.31 -12.14
N PHE A 34 -7.27 14.91 -13.18
CA PHE A 34 -7.88 14.99 -14.49
C PHE A 34 -7.10 14.17 -15.48
N ARG A 35 -7.81 13.36 -16.25
CA ARG A 35 -7.26 12.71 -17.43
C ARG A 35 -7.59 13.56 -18.65
N SER A 36 -6.59 13.82 -19.49
CA SER A 36 -6.85 14.38 -20.81
C SER A 36 -7.14 13.24 -21.77
N ASP A 37 -8.32 13.26 -22.39
CA ASP A 37 -8.64 12.36 -23.50
C ASP A 37 -7.94 12.83 -24.80
N ARG A 38 -7.93 11.98 -25.84
CA ARG A 38 -7.38 12.33 -27.16
C ARG A 38 -8.03 13.56 -27.79
N ASP A 39 -9.28 13.87 -27.43
CA ASP A 39 -9.99 15.07 -27.88
C ASP A 39 -9.66 16.33 -27.07
N GLY A 40 -8.78 16.24 -26.06
CA GLY A 40 -8.39 17.35 -25.18
C GLY A 40 -9.40 17.67 -24.07
N GLN A 41 -10.48 16.89 -23.97
CA GLN A 41 -11.42 16.97 -22.85
C GLN A 41 -10.75 16.50 -21.56
N LYS A 42 -10.99 17.23 -20.46
CA LYS A 42 -10.50 16.85 -19.12
C LYS A 42 -11.61 16.11 -18.39
N GLU A 43 -11.44 14.80 -18.26
CA GLU A 43 -12.32 13.96 -17.44
C GLU A 43 -11.83 13.99 -16.00
N ASP A 44 -12.71 14.32 -15.05
CA ASP A 44 -12.43 14.15 -13.63
C ASP A 44 -12.40 12.66 -13.31
N ILE A 45 -11.22 12.17 -12.97
CA ILE A 45 -10.98 10.78 -12.58
C ILE A 45 -10.59 10.69 -11.11
N SER A 46 -10.92 11.70 -10.31
CA SER A 46 -10.52 11.80 -8.89
C SER A 46 -11.05 10.62 -8.08
N LEU A 47 -12.34 10.30 -8.22
CA LEU A 47 -12.96 9.14 -7.55
C LEU A 47 -12.43 7.79 -8.08
N GLN A 48 -12.18 7.68 -9.38
CA GLN A 48 -11.58 6.47 -9.96
C GLN A 48 -10.15 6.27 -9.44
N THR A 49 -9.40 7.35 -9.28
CA THR A 49 -8.04 7.35 -8.75
C THR A 49 -8.06 6.99 -7.26
N ALA A 50 -9.03 7.51 -6.49
CA ALA A 50 -9.24 7.13 -5.09
C ALA A 50 -9.55 5.63 -4.94
N ASP A 51 -10.47 5.09 -5.75
CA ASP A 51 -10.77 3.65 -5.75
C ASP A 51 -9.53 2.81 -6.11
N HIS A 52 -8.73 3.26 -7.07
CA HIS A 52 -7.48 2.60 -7.44
C HIS A 52 -6.49 2.55 -6.27
N TYR A 53 -6.25 3.68 -5.60
CA TYR A 53 -5.39 3.72 -4.42
C TYR A 53 -5.94 2.86 -3.29
N ARG A 54 -7.26 2.78 -3.11
CA ARG A 54 -7.89 1.92 -2.09
C ARG A 54 -7.59 0.45 -2.32
N ARG A 55 -7.68 -0.02 -3.57
CA ARG A 55 -7.32 -1.40 -3.93
C ARG A 55 -5.82 -1.65 -3.74
N LEU A 56 -4.98 -0.69 -4.11
CA LEU A 56 -3.53 -0.79 -3.94
C LEU A 56 -3.15 -0.89 -2.45
N SER A 57 -3.68 0.00 -1.61
CA SER A 57 -3.46 -0.02 -0.15
C SER A 57 -3.93 -1.33 0.49
N HIS A 58 -5.07 -1.88 0.04
CA HIS A 58 -5.53 -3.20 0.49
C HIS A 58 -4.52 -4.29 0.17
N HIS A 59 -4.02 -4.32 -1.07
CA HIS A 59 -3.05 -5.33 -1.49
C HIS A 59 -1.72 -5.20 -0.72
N LEU A 60 -1.24 -3.97 -0.51
CA LEU A 60 -0.04 -3.71 0.27
C LEU A 60 -0.19 -4.18 1.73
N ARG A 61 -1.36 -3.97 2.34
CA ARG A 61 -1.67 -4.50 3.69
C ARG A 61 -1.65 -6.02 3.73
N GLU A 62 -2.18 -6.69 2.72
CA GLU A 62 -2.08 -8.16 2.62
C GLU A 62 -0.63 -8.63 2.51
N VAL A 63 0.20 -7.96 1.70
CA VAL A 63 1.63 -8.28 1.58
C VAL A 63 2.34 -8.11 2.92
N ILE A 64 2.08 -7.01 3.63
CA ILE A 64 2.62 -6.76 4.97
C ILE A 64 2.17 -7.87 5.94
N SER A 65 0.89 -8.24 5.95
CA SER A 65 0.34 -9.27 6.83
C SER A 65 0.94 -10.65 6.57
N ARG A 66 1.06 -11.06 5.30
CA ARG A 66 1.73 -12.32 4.92
C ARG A 66 3.20 -12.32 5.33
N HIS A 67 3.86 -11.18 5.24
CA HIS A 67 5.26 -11.04 5.66
C HIS A 67 5.41 -11.17 7.18
N ASP A 68 4.51 -10.57 7.95
CA ASP A 68 4.50 -10.66 9.42
C ASP A 68 4.33 -12.11 9.89
N LEU A 69 3.36 -12.83 9.29
CA LEU A 69 3.12 -14.26 9.54
C LEU A 69 4.31 -15.15 9.17
N LYS A 70 4.95 -14.89 8.02
CA LYS A 70 6.13 -15.65 7.57
C LYS A 70 7.33 -15.41 8.49
N THR A 71 7.54 -14.17 8.92
CA THR A 71 8.63 -13.81 9.85
C THR A 71 8.41 -14.45 11.22
N GLY A 72 7.16 -14.52 11.70
CA GLY A 72 6.79 -15.24 12.91
C GLY A 72 7.06 -16.75 12.83
N HIS A 73 6.75 -17.39 11.69
CA HIS A 73 7.00 -18.82 11.47
C HIS A 73 8.49 -19.17 11.39
N ASP A 74 9.30 -18.32 10.78
CA ASP A 74 10.77 -18.50 10.69
C ASP A 74 11.43 -18.36 12.07
N ALA A 75 10.91 -17.48 12.92
CA ALA A 75 11.37 -17.29 14.29
C ALA A 75 11.00 -18.46 15.22
N GLU A 76 9.84 -19.10 15.00
CA GLU A 76 9.39 -20.25 15.78
C GLU A 76 10.14 -21.54 15.39
N THR A 77 10.40 -21.73 14.09
CA THR A 77 11.12 -22.91 13.59
C THR A 77 12.58 -22.95 14.10
N LYS A 78 13.26 -21.79 14.14
CA LYS A 78 14.63 -21.69 14.67
C LYS A 78 14.75 -21.91 16.17
N LYS A 79 13.66 -21.79 16.94
CA LYS A 79 13.67 -22.11 18.38
C LYS A 79 13.57 -23.60 18.65
N GLN A 80 12.99 -24.38 17.73
CA GLN A 80 12.84 -25.83 17.91
C GLN A 80 14.07 -26.64 17.48
N GLU A 81 14.89 -26.13 16.55
CA GLU A 81 16.13 -26.82 16.14
C GLU A 81 17.31 -26.66 17.13
N HIS A 82 17.16 -25.86 18.18
CA HIS A 82 18.21 -25.59 19.17
C HIS A 82 17.91 -26.15 20.57
N LEU A 83 16.91 -27.04 20.68
CA LEU A 83 16.59 -27.86 21.86
C LEU A 83 16.94 -29.32 21.57
#